data_AF-A0A3L7SQ44-F1
#
_entry.id   AF-A0A3L7SQ44-F1
#
_cell.length_a   1.000
_cell.length_b   1.000
_cell.length_c   1.000
_cell.angle_alpha   90.00
_cell.angle_beta   90.00
_cell.angle_gamma   90.00
#
_symmetry.space_group_name_H-M   'P 1'
#
loop_
_entity.id
_entity.type
_entity.pdbx_description
1 polymer ?
#
loop_
_entity_poly.entity_id
_entity_poly.type
_entity_poly.pdbx_seq_one_letter_code
_entity_poly.pdbx_strand_id
1 'polypeptide(L)'
;MHPTLIAGFVALFVAVGGAFLAVNLLIGWLVRPRMPNAEKLEVYECGEPTIGSSFVQFDLRFYVVALLFIIFDVEVALFFPWATVFGKATQLTDPALVSATADGGLSPASNGLLRELGVHDPAVPQQEGPFFTPTLPEVRHVEATRGELTPAQASAQWSLARAGSLLARTALVDMAAFFAILLTGFAYVWYRGDLDWVRAVSAERAGSAGRVSTR
;
A
#
# COMPACT_ATOMS: atom_id res chain seq x y z
N MET A 1 1.66 14.70 16.83
CA MET A 1 0.22 15.04 16.94
C MET A 1 -0.41 14.11 17.97
N HIS A 2 -1.26 14.61 18.87
CA HIS A 2 -1.86 13.77 19.91
C HIS A 2 -2.80 12.72 19.26
N PRO A 3 -2.71 11.41 19.59
CA PRO A 3 -3.55 10.37 19.01
C PRO A 3 -5.06 10.68 19.13
N THR A 4 -5.44 11.35 20.22
CA THR A 4 -6.79 11.83 20.49
C THR A 4 -7.29 12.86 19.47
N LEU A 5 -6.41 13.71 18.93
CA LEU A 5 -6.77 14.69 17.91
C LEU A 5 -7.03 14.02 16.56
N ILE A 6 -6.21 13.04 16.17
CA ILE A 6 -6.41 12.27 14.94
C ILE A 6 -7.75 11.53 15.00
N ALA A 7 -8.01 10.82 16.11
CA ALA A 7 -9.28 10.16 16.33
C ALA A 7 -10.46 11.14 16.30
N GLY A 8 -10.29 12.33 16.89
CA GLY A 8 -11.28 13.41 16.85
C GLY A 8 -11.59 13.89 15.43
N PHE A 9 -10.57 14.13 14.60
CA PHE A 9 -10.77 14.53 13.20
C PHE A 9 -11.45 13.44 12.37
N VAL A 10 -11.06 12.18 12.55
CA VAL A 10 -11.70 11.05 11.87
C VAL A 10 -13.16 10.93 12.28
N ALA A 11 -13.46 10.98 13.58
CA ALA A 11 -14.83 10.91 14.08
C ALA A 11 -15.69 12.07 13.56
N LEU A 12 -15.13 13.29 13.54
CA LEU A 12 -15.79 14.46 12.98
C LEU A 12 -16.09 14.28 11.49
N PHE A 13 -15.11 13.81 10.71
CA PHE A 13 -15.28 13.58 9.28
C PHE A 13 -16.40 12.57 9.00
N VAL A 14 -16.40 11.43 9.71
CA VAL A 14 -17.43 10.39 9.58
C VAL A 14 -18.80 10.93 9.99
N ALA A 15 -18.87 11.67 11.10
CA ALA A 15 -20.12 12.24 11.59
C ALA A 15 -20.71 13.27 10.62
N VAL A 16 -19.89 14.20 10.12
CA VAL A 16 -20.35 15.23 9.18
C VAL A 16 -20.73 14.61 7.84
N GLY A 17 -19.92 13.70 7.30
CA GLY A 17 -20.23 12.99 6.05
C GLY A 17 -21.50 12.14 6.17
N GLY A 18 -21.65 11.41 7.27
CA GLY A 18 -22.85 10.62 7.57
C GLY A 18 -24.09 11.51 7.75
N ALA A 19 -23.97 12.62 8.48
CA ALA A 19 -25.06 13.58 8.65
C ALA A 19 -25.46 14.21 7.31
N PHE A 20 -24.49 14.55 6.46
CA PHE A 20 -24.75 15.09 5.13
C PHE A 20 -25.56 14.09 4.28
N LEU A 21 -25.17 12.82 4.25
CA LEU A 21 -25.93 11.77 3.57
C LEU A 21 -27.34 11.61 4.16
N ALA A 22 -27.44 11.55 5.49
CA ALA A 22 -28.71 11.36 6.19
C ALA A 22 -29.68 12.53 5.97
N VAL A 23 -29.21 13.78 6.02
CA VAL A 23 -30.04 14.97 5.79
C VAL A 23 -30.57 14.99 4.36
N ASN A 24 -29.74 14.69 3.36
CA ASN A 24 -30.20 14.63 1.96
C ASN A 24 -31.24 13.52 1.74
N LEU A 25 -31.03 12.34 2.32
CA LEU A 25 -32.02 11.25 2.27
C LEU A 25 -33.31 11.63 3.01
N LEU A 26 -33.22 12.32 4.14
CA LEU A 26 -34.36 12.76 4.95
C LEU A 26 -35.18 13.84 4.22
N ILE A 27 -34.51 14.82 3.60
CA ILE A 27 -35.17 15.81 2.73
C ILE A 27 -35.87 15.11 1.57
N GLY A 28 -35.16 14.19 0.87
CA GLY A 28 -35.74 13.42 -0.22
C GLY A 28 -36.96 12.61 0.22
N TRP A 29 -36.91 11.96 1.38
CA TRP A 29 -38.02 11.21 1.96
C TRP A 29 -39.20 12.08 2.42
N LEU A 30 -38.93 13.31 2.86
CA LEU A 30 -39.94 14.27 3.33
C LEU A 30 -40.65 14.98 2.16
N VAL A 31 -39.91 15.38 1.13
CA VAL A 31 -40.45 16.12 -0.02
C VAL A 31 -41.12 15.19 -1.04
N ARG A 32 -40.69 13.92 -1.15
CA ARG A 32 -41.20 12.97 -2.16
C ARG A 32 -42.68 12.63 -1.95
N PRO A 33 -43.55 12.82 -2.97
CA PRO A 33 -44.93 12.33 -2.94
C PRO A 33 -44.99 10.80 -2.83
N ARG A 34 -45.77 10.28 -1.86
CA ARG A 34 -45.95 8.84 -1.63
C ARG A 34 -47.24 8.34 -2.28
N MET A 35 -47.12 7.78 -3.49
CA MET A 35 -48.24 7.18 -4.23
C MET A 35 -47.94 5.71 -4.59
N PRO A 36 -48.04 4.79 -3.61
CA PRO A 36 -47.84 3.36 -3.86
C PRO A 36 -49.01 2.80 -4.69
N ASN A 37 -48.68 1.97 -5.68
CA ASN A 37 -49.62 1.18 -6.47
C ASN A 37 -48.99 -0.20 -6.69
N ALA A 38 -49.80 -1.22 -7.00
CA ALA A 38 -49.32 -2.59 -7.16
C ALA A 38 -48.21 -2.69 -8.22
N GLU A 39 -48.36 -1.99 -9.35
CA GLU A 39 -47.38 -2.02 -10.44
C GLU A 39 -46.05 -1.31 -10.13
N LYS A 40 -45.98 -0.25 -9.30
CA LYS A 40 -44.65 0.32 -8.92
C LYS A 40 -43.91 -0.53 -7.88
N LEU A 41 -44.62 -1.47 -7.25
CA LEU A 41 -44.07 -2.35 -6.23
C LEU A 41 -43.66 -3.72 -6.79
N GLU A 42 -43.99 -4.00 -8.06
CA GLU A 42 -43.58 -5.22 -8.74
C GLU A 42 -42.18 -5.06 -9.37
N VAL A 43 -41.51 -6.19 -9.61
CA VAL A 43 -40.20 -6.20 -10.27
C VAL A 43 -40.40 -5.88 -11.76
N TYR A 44 -39.59 -4.96 -12.29
CA TYR A 44 -39.67 -4.59 -13.69
C TYR A 44 -39.24 -5.75 -14.60
N GLU A 45 -40.17 -6.27 -15.39
CA GLU A 45 -39.96 -7.37 -16.35
C GLU A 45 -40.58 -7.04 -17.71
N CYS A 46 -40.38 -5.80 -18.19
CA CYS A 46 -40.90 -5.30 -19.48
C CYS A 46 -42.42 -5.48 -19.71
N GLY A 47 -43.21 -5.64 -18.64
CA GLY A 47 -44.68 -5.79 -18.68
C GLY A 47 -45.19 -7.23 -18.62
N GLU A 48 -44.32 -8.23 -18.44
CA GLU A 48 -44.70 -9.64 -18.22
C GLU A 48 -44.69 -9.98 -16.72
N PRO A 49 -45.57 -10.86 -16.20
CA PRO A 49 -45.42 -11.38 -14.85
C PRO A 49 -44.10 -12.15 -14.69
N THR A 50 -43.37 -11.93 -13.60
CA THR A 50 -42.12 -12.65 -13.31
C THR A 50 -42.39 -14.14 -13.08
N ILE A 51 -41.93 -15.00 -13.99
CA ILE A 51 -42.03 -16.46 -13.86
C ILE A 51 -40.62 -17.05 -13.78
N GLY A 52 -40.38 -17.91 -12.79
CA GLY A 52 -39.13 -18.65 -12.64
C GLY A 52 -38.35 -18.31 -11.38
N SER A 53 -37.21 -18.99 -11.19
CA SER A 53 -36.34 -18.78 -10.03
C SER A 53 -35.39 -17.62 -10.26
N SER A 54 -35.20 -16.76 -9.26
CA SER A 54 -34.17 -15.71 -9.26
C SER A 54 -32.74 -16.24 -9.05
N PHE A 55 -32.57 -17.55 -8.84
CA PHE A 55 -31.28 -18.19 -8.69
C PHE A 55 -30.70 -18.57 -10.06
N VAL A 56 -29.66 -17.84 -10.47
CA VAL A 56 -28.87 -18.14 -11.66
C VAL A 56 -27.46 -18.57 -11.24
N GLN A 57 -26.88 -19.53 -11.96
CA GLN A 57 -25.47 -19.91 -11.76
C GLN A 57 -24.59 -18.83 -12.41
N PHE A 58 -23.95 -18.01 -11.57
CA PHE A 58 -22.97 -17.05 -12.04
C PHE A 58 -21.65 -17.74 -12.37
N ASP A 59 -20.92 -17.20 -13.35
CA ASP A 59 -19.60 -17.70 -13.73
C ASP A 59 -18.61 -17.55 -12.55
N LEU A 60 -17.78 -18.58 -12.31
CA LEU A 60 -16.75 -18.58 -11.25
C LEU A 60 -15.74 -17.43 -11.43
N ARG A 61 -15.62 -16.85 -12.62
CA ARG A 61 -14.69 -15.75 -12.92
C ARG A 61 -14.89 -14.52 -12.06
N PHE A 62 -16.12 -14.21 -11.65
CA PHE A 62 -16.39 -13.12 -10.71
C PHE A 62 -15.68 -13.36 -9.36
N TYR A 63 -15.66 -14.61 -8.92
CA TYR A 63 -14.94 -15.01 -7.70
C TYR A 63 -13.43 -14.91 -7.88
N VAL A 64 -12.87 -15.30 -9.04
CA VAL A 64 -11.42 -15.17 -9.30
C VAL A 64 -10.98 -13.71 -9.25
N VAL A 65 -11.74 -12.80 -9.86
CA VAL A 65 -11.43 -11.35 -9.80
C VAL A 65 -11.51 -10.83 -8.36
N ALA A 66 -12.53 -11.23 -7.59
CA ALA A 66 -12.64 -10.84 -6.18
C ALA A 66 -11.50 -11.39 -5.31
N LEU A 67 -11.09 -12.64 -5.55
CA LEU A 67 -9.96 -13.26 -4.84
C LEU A 67 -8.65 -12.56 -5.18
N LEU A 68 -8.40 -12.25 -6.46
CA LEU A 68 -7.24 -11.48 -6.89
C LEU A 68 -7.22 -10.08 -6.25
N PHE A 69 -8.37 -9.42 -6.16
CA PHE A 69 -8.49 -8.12 -5.50
C PHE A 69 -8.07 -8.20 -4.02
N ILE A 70 -8.57 -9.20 -3.27
CA ILE A 70 -8.22 -9.38 -1.85
C ILE A 70 -6.73 -9.66 -1.68
N ILE A 71 -6.16 -10.54 -2.52
CA ILE A 71 -4.72 -10.86 -2.47
C ILE A 71 -3.91 -9.59 -2.74
N PHE A 72 -4.22 -8.87 -3.82
CA PHE A 72 -3.51 -7.63 -4.17
C PHE A 72 -3.66 -6.55 -3.09
N ASP A 73 -4.84 -6.38 -2.49
CA ASP A 73 -5.11 -5.39 -1.44
C ASP A 73 -4.26 -5.67 -0.19
N VAL A 74 -4.23 -6.92 0.27
CA VAL A 74 -3.39 -7.35 1.40
C VAL A 74 -1.91 -7.18 1.07
N GLU A 75 -1.49 -7.54 -0.15
CA GLU A 75 -0.10 -7.38 -0.57
C GLU A 75 0.33 -5.91 -0.63
N VAL A 76 -0.53 -5.02 -1.13
CA VAL A 76 -0.30 -3.56 -1.09
C VAL A 76 -0.16 -3.07 0.35
N ALA A 77 -1.00 -3.55 1.27
CA ALA A 77 -0.90 -3.20 2.68
C ALA A 77 0.45 -3.63 3.30
N LEU A 78 1.02 -4.77 2.86
CA LEU A 78 2.33 -5.25 3.32
C LEU A 78 3.51 -4.41 2.81
N PHE A 79 3.32 -3.54 1.81
CA PHE A 79 4.37 -2.59 1.42
C PHE A 79 4.54 -1.45 2.43
N PHE A 80 3.53 -1.12 3.25
CA PHE A 80 3.62 0.04 4.15
C PHE A 80 4.80 -0.04 5.15
N PRO A 81 5.02 -1.15 5.88
CA PRO A 81 6.17 -1.25 6.78
C PRO A 81 7.50 -1.01 6.06
N TRP A 82 7.71 -1.64 4.90
CA TRP A 82 8.92 -1.47 4.09
C TRP A 82 9.10 -0.04 3.59
N ALA A 83 8.02 0.59 3.13
CA ALA A 83 8.04 1.98 2.69
C ALA A 83 8.42 2.94 3.84
N THR A 84 7.96 2.66 5.07
CA THR A 84 8.35 3.46 6.25
C THR A 84 9.83 3.30 6.60
N VAL A 85 10.37 2.08 6.51
CA VAL A 85 11.80 1.81 6.73
C VAL A 85 12.63 2.49 5.66
N PHE A 86 12.27 2.34 4.38
CA PHE A 86 12.94 3.00 3.27
C PHE A 86 12.97 4.53 3.44
N GLY A 87 11.83 5.14 3.78
CA GLY A 87 11.72 6.59 4.00
C GLY A 87 12.59 7.10 5.16
N LYS A 88 12.69 6.35 6.25
CA LYS A 88 13.56 6.72 7.39
C LYS A 88 15.04 6.45 7.09
N ALA A 89 15.34 5.39 6.35
CA ALA A 89 16.71 5.06 5.94
C ALA A 89 17.28 6.11 4.97
N THR A 90 16.47 6.68 4.08
CA THR A 90 16.90 7.80 3.22
C THR A 90 17.15 9.08 4.02
N GLN A 91 16.35 9.36 5.05
CA GLN A 91 16.60 10.50 5.96
C GLN A 91 17.93 10.39 6.70
N LEU A 92 18.36 9.18 7.09
CA LEU A 92 19.69 8.96 7.68
C LEU A 92 20.85 9.31 6.73
N THR A 93 20.60 9.37 5.43
CA THR A 93 21.59 9.73 4.41
C THR A 93 21.68 11.24 4.20
N ASP A 94 20.70 12.01 4.68
CA ASP A 94 20.67 13.46 4.53
C ASP A 94 21.35 14.16 5.71
N PRO A 95 22.55 14.74 5.52
CA PRO A 95 23.27 15.43 6.59
C PRO A 95 22.56 16.71 7.08
N ALA A 96 21.60 17.25 6.33
CA ALA A 96 20.79 18.39 6.76
C ALA A 96 19.73 18.00 7.80
N LEU A 97 19.30 16.74 7.80
CA LEU A 97 18.27 16.22 8.70
C LEU A 97 18.88 15.48 9.91
N VAL A 98 20.02 14.82 9.71
CA VAL A 98 20.62 13.89 10.67
C VAL A 98 22.13 14.13 10.75
N SER A 99 22.67 14.33 11.95
CA SER A 99 24.10 14.60 12.15
C SER A 99 24.69 13.96 13.42
N ALA A 100 26.02 13.99 13.54
CA ALA A 100 26.77 13.58 14.73
C ALA A 100 27.20 14.78 15.59
N THR A 101 27.27 14.60 16.91
CA THR A 101 27.73 15.61 17.87
C THR A 101 29.25 15.79 17.83
N ALA A 102 29.77 16.90 18.37
CA ALA A 102 31.20 17.23 18.42
C ALA A 102 32.08 16.09 18.94
N ASP A 103 31.55 15.33 19.89
CA ASP A 103 32.22 14.22 20.57
C ASP A 103 32.16 12.90 19.78
N GLY A 104 31.60 12.91 18.56
CA GLY A 104 31.40 11.70 17.74
C GLY A 104 30.15 10.88 18.13
N GLY A 105 29.26 11.44 18.95
CA GLY A 105 27.99 10.82 19.35
C GLY A 105 26.84 11.13 18.38
N LEU A 106 25.64 10.61 18.68
CA LEU A 106 24.43 10.87 17.88
C LEU A 106 23.78 12.19 18.28
N SER A 107 23.36 13.00 17.30
CA SER A 107 22.45 14.12 17.59
C SER A 107 21.10 13.60 18.12
N PRO A 108 20.34 14.43 18.86
CA PRO A 108 19.00 14.05 19.33
C PRO A 108 18.06 13.63 18.21
N ALA A 109 18.14 14.26 17.03
CA ALA A 109 17.34 13.90 15.86
C ALA A 109 17.72 12.52 15.31
N SER A 110 19.02 12.25 15.16
CA SER A 110 19.54 10.94 14.73
C SER A 110 19.14 9.82 15.70
N ASN A 111 19.18 10.09 17.00
CA ASN A 111 18.79 9.16 18.05
C ASN A 111 17.28 8.84 17.98
N GLY A 112 16.44 9.88 17.83
CA GLY A 112 15.00 9.71 17.63
C GLY A 112 14.66 8.87 16.40
N LEU A 113 15.29 9.17 15.27
CA LEU A 113 15.07 8.43 14.02
C LEU A 113 15.49 6.96 14.11
N LEU A 114 16.62 6.66 14.75
CA LEU A 114 17.06 5.29 14.96
C LEU A 114 16.14 4.51 15.91
N ARG A 115 15.63 5.15 16.97
CA ARG A 115 14.60 4.55 17.84
C ARG A 115 13.31 4.26 17.11
N GLU A 116 12.92 5.17 16.23
CA GLU A 116 11.78 5.03 15.34
C GLU A 116 11.93 3.94 14.28
N LEU A 117 13.17 3.56 13.96
CA LEU A 117 13.52 2.39 13.15
C LEU A 117 13.59 1.09 13.99
N GLY A 118 13.37 1.18 15.30
CA GLY A 118 13.37 0.03 16.22
C GLY A 118 14.71 -0.20 16.95
N VAL A 119 15.69 0.69 16.83
CA VAL A 119 16.97 0.57 17.55
C VAL A 119 16.81 1.07 18.98
N HIS A 120 16.82 0.15 19.96
CA HIS A 120 16.58 0.48 21.37
C HIS A 120 17.70 1.31 22.00
N ASP A 121 18.96 0.94 21.73
CA ASP A 121 20.16 1.63 22.22
C ASP A 121 20.97 2.16 21.02
N PRO A 122 20.53 3.28 20.42
CA PRO A 122 21.16 3.79 19.22
C PRO A 122 22.55 4.35 19.54
N ALA A 123 23.53 3.84 18.80
CA ALA A 123 24.90 4.31 18.80
C ALA A 123 25.36 4.53 17.36
N VAL A 124 26.44 5.29 17.17
CA VAL A 124 27.06 5.45 15.86
C VAL A 124 27.59 4.08 15.40
N PRO A 125 27.25 3.63 14.17
CA PRO A 125 27.78 2.39 13.63
C PRO A 125 29.31 2.43 13.60
N GLN A 126 29.94 1.43 14.22
CA GLN A 126 31.40 1.32 14.24
C GLN A 126 31.91 0.94 12.86
N GLN A 127 33.08 1.48 12.49
CA GLN A 127 33.71 1.25 11.19
C GLN A 127 34.43 -0.11 11.15
N GLU A 128 33.68 -1.16 11.41
CA GLU A 128 34.17 -2.53 11.50
C GLU A 128 33.50 -3.42 10.45
N GLY A 129 34.28 -4.32 9.86
CA GLY A 129 33.79 -5.28 8.88
C GLY A 129 33.61 -4.71 7.46
N PRO A 130 33.16 -5.56 6.51
CA PRO A 130 33.27 -5.28 5.07
C PRO A 130 32.31 -4.19 4.57
N PHE A 131 31.25 -3.88 5.31
CA PHE A 131 30.22 -2.91 4.90
C PHE A 131 30.40 -1.51 5.50
N PHE A 132 31.13 -1.43 6.63
CA PHE A 132 31.33 -0.21 7.42
C PHE A 132 32.78 0.26 7.46
N THR A 133 33.71 -0.43 6.80
CA THR A 133 35.08 0.07 6.62
C THR A 133 35.12 0.98 5.38
N PRO A 134 35.43 2.29 5.51
CA PRO A 134 35.53 3.18 4.37
C PRO A 134 36.74 2.82 3.50
N THR A 135 36.56 2.90 2.19
CA THR A 135 37.66 2.76 1.23
C THR A 135 38.55 4.01 1.25
N LEU A 136 39.83 3.89 0.85
CA LEU A 136 40.75 5.03 0.80
C LEU A 136 40.20 6.24 -0.01
N PRO A 137 39.51 6.07 -1.15
CA PRO A 137 38.85 7.18 -1.82
C PRO A 137 37.76 7.84 -0.98
N GLU A 138 36.95 7.06 -0.26
CA GLU A 138 35.88 7.58 0.60
C GLU A 138 36.45 8.35 1.80
N VAL A 139 37.50 7.85 2.44
CA VAL A 139 38.19 8.57 3.53
C VAL A 139 38.67 9.94 3.04
N ARG A 140 39.37 9.97 1.89
CA ARG A 140 39.85 11.23 1.30
C ARG A 140 38.71 12.18 0.93
N HIS A 141 37.60 11.64 0.43
CA HIS A 141 36.42 12.45 0.13
C HIS A 141 35.84 13.07 1.40
N VAL A 142 35.65 12.27 2.47
CA VAL A 142 35.15 12.75 3.76
C VAL A 142 36.08 13.83 4.32
N GLU A 143 37.39 13.61 4.29
CA GLU A 143 38.39 14.60 4.75
C GLU A 143 38.37 15.89 3.92
N ALA A 144 38.15 15.80 2.60
CA ALA A 144 38.05 16.96 1.72
C ALA A 144 36.74 17.74 1.91
N THR A 145 35.63 17.04 2.22
CA THR A 145 34.29 17.66 2.34
C THR A 145 33.88 17.99 3.77
N ARG A 146 34.65 17.62 4.80
CA ARG A 146 34.26 17.83 6.21
C ARG A 146 34.17 19.30 6.65
N GLY A 147 34.84 20.22 5.96
CA GLY A 147 34.90 21.63 6.35
C GLY A 147 35.37 21.81 7.80
N GLU A 148 34.53 22.44 8.63
CA GLU A 148 34.81 22.75 10.04
C GLU A 148 34.56 21.56 11.00
N LEU A 149 33.96 20.47 10.52
CA LEU A 149 33.64 19.31 11.36
C LEU A 149 34.91 18.64 11.90
N THR A 150 34.87 18.16 13.15
CA THR A 150 35.96 17.36 13.70
C THR A 150 36.12 16.04 12.92
N PRO A 151 37.31 15.42 12.89
CA PRO A 151 37.49 14.12 12.23
C PRO A 151 36.53 13.04 12.76
N ALA A 152 36.25 13.04 14.06
CA ALA A 152 35.30 12.12 14.70
C ALA A 152 33.85 12.38 14.28
N GLN A 153 33.45 13.65 14.15
CA GLN A 153 32.13 14.00 13.61
C GLN A 153 31.96 13.54 12.17
N ALA A 154 32.96 13.80 11.32
CA ALA A 154 32.90 13.48 9.90
C ALA A 154 32.83 11.96 9.67
N SER A 155 33.60 11.17 10.43
CA SER A 155 33.55 9.71 10.35
C SER A 155 32.21 9.16 10.86
N ALA A 156 31.67 9.71 11.95
CA ALA A 156 30.37 9.31 12.49
C ALA A 156 29.21 9.62 11.52
N GLN A 157 29.22 10.80 10.89
CA GLN A 157 28.24 11.18 9.87
C GLN A 157 28.33 10.26 8.65
N TRP A 158 29.55 9.92 8.20
CA TRP A 158 29.73 8.95 7.12
C TRP A 158 29.15 7.57 7.49
N SER A 159 29.41 7.07 8.71
CA SER A 159 28.90 5.78 9.18
C SER A 159 27.37 5.75 9.23
N LEU A 160 26.74 6.85 9.66
CA LEU A 160 25.28 7.00 9.66
C LEU A 160 24.70 7.00 8.23
N ALA A 161 25.26 7.81 7.34
CA ALA A 161 24.83 7.84 5.94
C ALA A 161 25.03 6.49 5.24
N ARG A 162 26.12 5.79 5.57
CA ARG A 162 26.38 4.43 5.08
C ARG A 162 25.32 3.45 5.57
N ALA A 163 25.02 3.43 6.86
CA ALA A 163 23.95 2.60 7.43
C ALA A 163 22.60 2.89 6.76
N GLY A 164 22.23 4.17 6.65
CA GLY A 164 21.02 4.61 5.95
C GLY A 164 20.96 4.11 4.51
N SER A 165 22.06 4.27 3.75
CA SER A 165 22.12 3.81 2.35
C SER A 165 21.98 2.29 2.21
N LEU A 166 22.54 1.50 3.13
CA LEU A 166 22.42 0.04 3.14
C LEU A 166 21.00 -0.40 3.49
N LEU A 167 20.40 0.21 4.52
CA LEU A 167 19.01 -0.05 4.89
C LEU A 167 18.04 0.34 3.77
N ALA A 168 18.26 1.47 3.10
CA ALA A 168 17.43 1.89 1.98
C ALA A 168 17.55 0.92 0.80
N ARG A 169 18.77 0.47 0.46
CA ARG A 169 18.99 -0.50 -0.62
C ARG A 169 18.39 -1.87 -0.31
N THR A 170 18.55 -2.35 0.92
CA THR A 170 17.95 -3.63 1.35
C THR A 170 16.43 -3.56 1.33
N ALA A 171 15.83 -2.52 1.91
CA ALA A 171 14.38 -2.30 1.83
C ALA A 171 13.88 -2.23 0.37
N LEU A 172 14.61 -1.54 -0.51
CA LEU A 172 14.27 -1.46 -1.93
C LEU A 172 14.34 -2.83 -2.64
N VAL A 173 15.38 -3.62 -2.35
CA VAL A 173 15.55 -4.97 -2.90
C VAL A 173 14.42 -5.89 -2.42
N ASP A 174 14.08 -5.85 -1.14
CA ASP A 174 13.01 -6.67 -0.57
C ASP A 174 11.64 -6.27 -1.14
N MET A 175 11.37 -4.96 -1.28
CA MET A 175 10.17 -4.47 -1.99
C MET A 175 10.12 -4.94 -3.44
N ALA A 176 11.25 -4.91 -4.16
CA ALA A 176 11.32 -5.37 -5.55
C ALA A 176 11.12 -6.89 -5.65
N ALA A 177 11.70 -7.68 -4.74
CA ALA A 177 11.51 -9.12 -4.68
C ALA A 177 10.04 -9.47 -4.39
N PHE A 178 9.43 -8.80 -3.41
CA PHE A 178 8.02 -8.96 -3.09
C PHE A 178 7.13 -8.59 -4.29
N PHE A 179 7.40 -7.47 -4.95
CA PHE A 179 6.66 -7.05 -6.16
C PHE A 179 6.83 -8.02 -7.33
N ALA A 180 8.02 -8.61 -7.51
CA ALA A 180 8.25 -9.61 -8.55
C ALA A 180 7.44 -10.89 -8.32
N ILE A 181 7.29 -11.31 -7.06
CA ILE A 181 6.41 -12.44 -6.68
C ILE A 181 4.95 -12.11 -7.03
N LEU A 182 4.47 -10.92 -6.67
CA LEU A 182 3.12 -10.44 -7.01
C LEU A 182 2.88 -10.46 -8.52
N LEU A 183 3.78 -9.85 -9.30
CA LEU A 183 3.68 -9.84 -10.75
C LEU A 183 3.70 -11.23 -11.36
N THR A 184 4.45 -12.16 -10.77
CA THR A 184 4.50 -13.56 -11.22
C THR A 184 3.15 -14.25 -10.98
N GLY A 185 2.56 -14.06 -9.80
CA GLY A 185 1.21 -14.58 -9.49
C GLY A 185 0.14 -14.00 -10.42
N PHE A 186 0.16 -12.70 -10.65
CA PHE A 186 -0.75 -12.03 -11.57
C PHE A 186 -0.57 -12.53 -13.01
N ALA A 187 0.66 -12.58 -13.51
CA ALA A 187 0.97 -13.06 -14.85
C ALA A 187 0.54 -14.52 -15.06
N TYR A 188 0.66 -15.35 -14.03
CA TYR A 188 0.22 -16.74 -14.06
C TYR A 188 -1.30 -16.87 -14.22
N VAL A 189 -2.09 -16.10 -13.47
CA VAL A 189 -3.56 -16.11 -13.59
C VAL A 189 -4.01 -15.55 -14.93
N TRP A 190 -3.32 -14.51 -15.42
CA TRP A 190 -3.54 -13.97 -16.75
C TRP A 190 -3.25 -15.01 -17.84
N TYR A 191 -2.10 -15.69 -17.78
CA TYR A 191 -1.70 -16.71 -18.73
C TYR A 191 -2.68 -17.90 -18.78
N ARG A 192 -3.27 -18.26 -17.62
CA ARG A 192 -4.29 -19.33 -17.56
C ARG A 192 -5.59 -18.94 -18.27
N GLY A 193 -5.82 -17.66 -18.54
CA GLY A 193 -7.04 -17.17 -19.17
C GLY A 193 -8.24 -17.09 -18.22
N ASP A 194 -8.02 -17.13 -16.91
CA ASP A 194 -9.08 -17.00 -15.90
C ASP A 194 -9.77 -15.61 -15.96
N LEU A 195 -9.14 -14.65 -16.65
CA LEU A 195 -9.62 -13.29 -16.87
C LEU A 195 -10.31 -13.07 -18.24
N ASP A 196 -10.33 -14.08 -19.14
CA ASP A 196 -10.78 -13.91 -20.53
C ASP A 196 -12.29 -14.02 -20.70
N TRP A 197 -13.04 -12.91 -20.59
CA TRP A 197 -14.50 -12.88 -20.75
C TRP A 197 -15.05 -13.41 -22.08
N VAL A 198 -14.28 -13.32 -23.17
CA VAL A 198 -14.74 -13.69 -24.54
C VAL A 198 -15.00 -15.20 -24.69
N ARG A 199 -14.25 -16.06 -23.97
CA ARG A 199 -14.42 -17.52 -24.07
C ARG A 199 -15.70 -18.01 -23.39
N ALA A 200 -16.18 -17.33 -22.34
CA ALA A 200 -17.43 -17.67 -21.65
C ALA A 200 -18.64 -17.49 -22.58
N VAL A 201 -18.78 -16.32 -23.19
CA VAL A 201 -19.89 -16.01 -24.10
C VAL A 201 -19.92 -16.97 -25.30
N SER A 202 -18.74 -17.35 -25.80
CA SER A 202 -18.61 -18.26 -26.94
C SER A 202 -19.01 -19.71 -26.61
N ALA A 203 -18.59 -20.22 -25.44
CA ALA A 203 -18.94 -21.57 -24.99
C ALA A 203 -20.44 -21.70 -24.67
N GLU A 204 -21.02 -20.67 -24.07
CA GLU A 204 -22.45 -20.62 -23.75
C GLU A 204 -23.31 -20.59 -25.03
N ARG A 205 -22.94 -19.76 -26.02
CA ARG A 205 -23.57 -19.72 -27.34
C ARG A 205 -23.50 -21.06 -28.08
N ALA A 206 -22.35 -21.73 -28.06
CA ALA A 206 -22.16 -23.04 -28.68
C ALA A 206 -23.05 -24.12 -28.02
N GLY A 207 -23.17 -24.11 -26.69
CA GLY A 207 -24.01 -25.03 -25.93
C GLY A 207 -25.52 -24.80 -26.12
N SER A 208 -25.95 -23.57 -26.41
CA SER A 208 -27.34 -23.25 -26.78
C SER A 208 -27.67 -23.65 -28.23
N ALA A 209 -26.77 -23.44 -29.18
CA ALA A 209 -26.99 -23.78 -30.59
C ALA A 209 -27.14 -25.29 -30.83
N GLY A 210 -26.38 -26.13 -30.11
CA GLY A 210 -26.50 -27.59 -30.19
C GLY A 210 -27.81 -28.15 -29.62
N ARG A 211 -28.42 -27.47 -28.64
CA ARG A 211 -29.70 -27.86 -28.03
C ARG A 211 -30.93 -27.51 -28.89
N VAL A 212 -30.81 -26.55 -29.79
CA VAL A 212 -31.89 -26.15 -30.71
C VAL A 212 -31.98 -27.08 -31.93
N SER A 213 -30.86 -27.69 -32.35
CA SER A 213 -30.81 -28.59 -33.51
C SER A 213 -31.32 -30.02 -33.23
N THR A 214 -31.50 -30.38 -31.95
CA THR A 214 -31.87 -31.73 -31.51
C THR A 214 -33.33 -31.86 -31.05
N ARG A 215 -34.18 -30.88 -31.38
CA ARG A 215 -35.63 -30.91 -31.17
C ARG A 215 -36.39 -30.81 -32.48
#